data_AF-A0A1B3MVT0-F1
#
_entry.id   AF-A0A1B3MVT0-F1
#
_cell.length_a   1.000
_cell.length_b   1.000
_cell.length_c   1.000
_cell.angle_alpha   90.00
_cell.angle_beta   90.00
_cell.angle_gamma   90.00
#
_symmetry.space_group_name_H-M   'P 1'
#
loop_
_entity.id
_entity.type
_entity.pdbx_description
1 polymer ?
#
loop_
_entity_poly.entity_id
_entity_poly.type
_entity_poly.pdbx_seq_one_letter_code
_entity_poly.pdbx_strand_id
1 'polypeptide(L)'
;MQRGWVVSPDYRAVIDALKEARTKAEISQRELARRLGKPPSFVNKIEQLERRLDVLEFIAIAEAMGMQADELLKDMRKALPQSVCL
;
A
#
# COMPACT_ATOMS: atom_id res chain seq x y z
N MET A 1 14.42 -6.41 -13.60
CA MET A 1 13.93 -5.71 -14.81
C MET A 1 12.50 -5.25 -14.53
N GLN A 2 12.32 -4.01 -14.05
CA GLN A 2 10.98 -3.45 -13.83
C GLN A 2 10.33 -3.21 -15.19
N ARG A 3 9.15 -3.79 -15.42
CA ARG A 3 8.40 -3.60 -16.67
C ARG A 3 7.88 -2.16 -16.69
N GLY A 4 8.29 -1.38 -17.70
CA GLY A 4 8.08 0.08 -17.80
C GLY A 4 6.63 0.59 -17.84
N TRP A 5 5.63 -0.29 -17.82
CA TRP A 5 4.20 0.05 -17.83
C TRP A 5 3.51 -0.20 -16.48
N VAL A 6 4.27 -0.62 -15.45
CA VAL A 6 3.71 -1.05 -14.15
C VAL A 6 3.88 0.01 -13.06
N VAL A 7 4.81 0.96 -13.21
CA VAL A 7 5.19 1.91 -12.15
C VAL A 7 4.92 3.34 -12.63
N SER A 8 3.73 3.87 -12.36
CA SER A 8 3.44 5.30 -12.55
C SER A 8 3.90 6.09 -11.30
N PRO A 9 4.26 7.38 -11.46
CA PRO A 9 4.50 8.28 -10.32
C PRO A 9 3.34 8.26 -9.32
N ASP A 10 2.11 8.20 -9.82
CA ASP A 10 0.90 8.17 -9.02
C ASP A 10 0.78 6.89 -8.19
N TYR A 11 1.08 5.72 -8.78
CA TYR A 11 1.08 4.46 -8.04
C TYR A 11 2.17 4.44 -6.96
N ARG A 12 3.34 5.05 -7.23
CA ARG A 12 4.37 5.21 -6.21
C ARG A 12 3.88 6.07 -5.04
N ALA A 13 3.27 7.22 -5.31
CA ALA A 13 2.74 8.11 -4.26
C ALA A 13 1.70 7.41 -3.37
N VAL A 14 0.83 6.60 -3.97
CA VAL A 14 -0.16 5.74 -3.29
C VAL A 14 0.52 4.74 -2.35
N ILE A 15 1.55 4.03 -2.82
CA ILE A 15 2.26 3.04 -2.00
C ILE A 15 3.13 3.69 -0.92
N ASP A 16 3.71 4.86 -1.19
CA ASP A 16 4.46 5.63 -0.18
C ASP A 16 3.53 6.09 0.96
N ALA A 17 2.32 6.56 0.63
CA ALA A 17 1.29 6.89 1.62
C ALA A 17 0.85 5.67 2.44
N LEU A 18 0.68 4.50 1.80
CA LEU A 18 0.39 3.24 2.50
C LEU A 18 1.51 2.86 3.48
N LYS A 19 2.76 2.99 3.07
CA LYS A 19 3.94 2.72 3.89
C LYS A 19 4.05 3.69 5.08
N GLU A 20 3.72 4.96 4.86
CA GLU A 20 3.65 5.96 5.92
C GLU A 20 2.57 5.60 6.95
N ALA A 21 1.37 5.23 6.50
CA ALA A 21 0.30 4.79 7.38
C ALA A 21 0.70 3.56 8.22
N ARG A 22 1.34 2.56 7.60
CA ARG A 22 1.87 1.39 8.33
C ARG A 22 2.89 1.80 9.39
N THR A 23 3.78 2.74 9.06
CA THR A 23 4.83 3.19 9.98
C THR A 23 4.23 3.99 11.14
N LYS A 24 3.21 4.81 10.90
CA LYS A 24 2.44 5.52 11.94
C LYS A 24 1.67 4.58 12.86
N ALA A 25 1.21 3.44 12.33
CA ALA A 25 0.59 2.38 13.11
C ALA A 25 1.62 1.52 13.90
N GLU A 26 2.92 1.81 13.79
CA GLU A 26 4.02 1.10 14.45
C GLU A 26 4.07 -0.41 14.12
N ILE A 27 3.57 -0.81 12.94
CA ILE A 27 3.51 -2.20 12.50
C ILE A 27 4.67 -2.50 11.54
N SER A 28 5.45 -3.54 11.81
CA SER A 28 6.48 -4.00 10.87
C SER A 28 5.89 -4.68 9.64
N GLN A 29 6.62 -4.71 8.51
CA GLN A 29 6.19 -5.46 7.32
C GLN A 29 5.90 -6.95 7.62
N ARG A 30 6.73 -7.58 8.46
CA ARG A 30 6.57 -8.99 8.87
C ARG A 30 5.31 -9.19 9.70
N GLU A 31 5.02 -8.24 10.59
CA GLU A 31 3.82 -8.27 11.41
C GLU A 31 2.56 -8.09 10.57
N LEU A 32 2.55 -7.13 9.65
CA LEU A 32 1.43 -6.94 8.73
C LEU A 32 1.21 -8.19 7.86
N ALA A 33 2.28 -8.78 7.31
CA ALA A 33 2.18 -10.02 6.56
C ALA A 33 1.58 -11.17 7.40
N ARG A 34 1.97 -11.27 8.67
CA ARG A 34 1.44 -12.26 9.63
C ARG A 34 -0.06 -12.05 9.85
N ARG A 35 -0.51 -10.81 10.10
CA ARG A 35 -1.94 -10.48 10.29
C ARG A 35 -2.78 -10.82 9.06
N LEU A 36 -2.20 -10.70 7.87
CA LEU A 36 -2.85 -11.01 6.58
C LEU A 36 -2.81 -12.51 6.22
N GLY A 37 -2.15 -13.36 7.01
CA GLY A 37 -1.93 -14.77 6.64
C GLY A 37 -1.10 -14.94 5.36
N LYS A 38 -0.19 -14.00 5.06
CA LYS A 38 0.63 -13.98 3.85
C LYS A 38 2.12 -14.26 4.15
N PRO A 39 2.91 -14.66 3.14
CA PRO A 39 4.35 -14.82 3.30
C PRO A 39 5.04 -13.51 3.75
N PRO A 40 6.16 -13.56 4.49
CA PRO A 40 6.86 -12.37 4.98
C PRO A 40 7.27 -11.38 3.89
N SER A 41 7.48 -11.85 2.65
CA SER A 41 7.85 -11.02 1.51
C SER A 41 6.67 -10.27 0.88
N PHE A 42 5.42 -10.58 1.24
CA PHE A 42 4.22 -10.03 0.61
C PHE A 42 4.17 -8.51 0.70
N VAL A 43 4.27 -7.95 1.90
CA VAL A 43 4.24 -6.50 2.14
C VAL A 43 5.46 -5.82 1.51
N ASN A 44 6.65 -6.43 1.64
CA ASN A 44 7.86 -5.89 1.03
C ASN A 44 7.74 -5.77 -0.49
N LYS A 45 7.17 -6.78 -1.17
CA LYS A 45 6.97 -6.74 -2.63
C LYS A 45 6.01 -5.64 -3.06
N ILE A 46 4.99 -5.33 -2.24
CA ILE A 46 4.09 -4.20 -2.47
C ILE A 46 4.85 -2.88 -2.30
N GLU A 47 5.55 -2.69 -1.18
CA GLU A 47 6.29 -1.46 -0.89
C GLU A 47 7.47 -1.20 -1.86
N GLN A 48 8.04 -2.24 -2.46
CA GLN A 48 9.08 -2.14 -3.50
C GLN A 48 8.51 -1.99 -4.92
N LEU A 49 7.18 -1.92 -5.06
CA LEU A 49 6.47 -1.86 -6.35
C LEU A 49 6.76 -3.06 -7.28
N GLU A 50 7.21 -4.18 -6.71
CA GLU A 50 7.41 -5.44 -7.43
C GLU A 50 6.08 -6.17 -7.66
N ARG A 51 5.06 -5.81 -6.88
CA ARG A 51 3.71 -6.36 -6.96
C ARG A 51 2.66 -5.25 -6.85
N ARG A 52 1.65 -5.32 -7.73
CA ARG A 52 0.48 -4.45 -7.61
C ARG A 52 -0.42 -4.87 -6.44
N LEU A 53 -0.97 -3.88 -5.77
CA LEU A 53 -1.97 -4.02 -4.74
C LEU A 53 -3.36 -3.98 -5.40
N ASP A 54 -4.22 -4.95 -5.10
CA ASP A 54 -5.64 -4.90 -5.50
C ASP A 54 -6.52 -4.28 -4.40
N VAL A 55 -7.79 -4.00 -4.72
CA VAL A 55 -8.72 -3.32 -3.80
C VAL A 55 -9.07 -4.18 -2.58
N LEU A 56 -9.15 -5.51 -2.72
CA LEU A 56 -9.45 -6.39 -1.58
C LEU A 56 -8.25 -6.45 -0.63
N GLU A 57 -7.04 -6.51 -1.18
CA GLU A 57 -5.80 -6.46 -0.41
C GLU A 57 -5.63 -5.12 0.30
N PHE A 58 -6.01 -4.02 -0.35
CA PHE A 58 -6.03 -2.70 0.26
C PHE A 58 -6.92 -2.66 1.51
N ILE A 59 -8.17 -3.14 1.38
CA ILE A 59 -9.12 -3.20 2.51
C ILE A 59 -8.55 -4.06 3.64
N ALA A 60 -8.07 -5.26 3.30
CA ALA A 60 -7.50 -6.17 4.29
C ALA A 60 -6.26 -5.58 4.99
N ILE A 61 -5.41 -4.83 4.27
CA ILE A 61 -4.26 -4.13 4.86
C ILE A 61 -4.72 -3.04 5.83
N ALA A 62 -5.73 -2.24 5.46
CA ALA A 62 -6.27 -1.20 6.35
C ALA A 62 -6.78 -1.80 7.66
N GLU A 63 -7.62 -2.84 7.56
CA GLU A 63 -8.18 -3.55 8.73
C GLU A 63 -7.08 -4.21 9.56
N ALA A 64 -6.08 -4.83 8.94
CA ALA A 64 -4.95 -5.43 9.63
C ALA A 64 -4.07 -4.40 10.37
N MET A 65 -4.10 -3.13 9.93
CA MET A 65 -3.48 -2.00 10.63
C MET A 65 -4.37 -1.37 11.71
N GLY A 66 -5.63 -1.82 11.84
CA GLY A 66 -6.61 -1.25 12.76
C GLY A 66 -7.18 0.09 12.27
N MET A 67 -7.16 0.33 10.95
CA MET A 67 -7.66 1.56 10.32
C MET A 67 -8.91 1.27 9.48
N GLN A 68 -9.77 2.27 9.32
CA GLN A 68 -10.86 2.18 8.36
C GLN A 68 -10.32 2.39 6.93
N ALA A 69 -10.78 1.59 5.98
CA ALA A 69 -10.29 1.64 4.60
C ALA A 69 -10.58 3.00 3.93
N ASP A 70 -11.70 3.66 4.27
CA ASP A 70 -12.05 4.96 3.71
C ASP A 70 -11.17 6.10 4.26
N GLU A 71 -10.73 6.02 5.52
CA GLU A 71 -9.78 6.96 6.11
C GLU A 71 -8.43 6.86 5.41
N LEU A 72 -7.92 5.63 5.23
CA LEU A 72 -6.67 5.39 4.54
C LEU A 72 -6.75 5.84 3.07
N LEU A 73 -7.89 5.61 2.40
CA LEU A 73 -8.11 6.06 1.03
C LEU A 73 -8.10 7.59 0.93
N LYS A 74 -8.70 8.29 1.89
CA LYS A 74 -8.66 9.77 1.95
C LYS A 74 -7.22 10.28 2.07
N ASP A 75 -6.38 9.64 2.87
CA ASP A 75 -4.98 10.02 3.02
C ASP A 75 -4.17 9.74 1.75
N MET A 76 -4.36 8.59 1.12
CA MET A 76 -3.74 8.26 -0.17
C MET A 76 -4.20 9.21 -1.28
N ARG A 77 -5.46 9.66 -1.26
CA ARG A 77 -5.98 10.64 -2.23
C ARG A 77 -5.31 12.01 -2.11
N LYS A 78 -4.97 12.44 -0.89
CA LYS A 78 -4.24 13.71 -0.66
C LYS A 78 -2.82 13.68 -1.22
N ALA A 79 -2.21 12.50 -1.28
CA ALA A 79 -0.86 12.32 -1.85
C ALA A 79 -0.85 12.31 -3.39
N LEU A 80 -2.02 12.17 -4.03
CA LEU A 80 -2.16 12.16 -5.48
C LEU A 80 -2.44 13.55 -6.06
N PRO A 81 -1.97 13.85 -7.29
CA PRO A 81 -2.38 15.04 -8.02
C PRO A 81 -3.90 15.10 -8.26
N GLN A 82 -4.40 16.27 -8.69
CA GLN A 82 -5.83 16.42 -9.02
C GLN A 82 -6.25 15.51 -10.18
N SER A 83 -5.35 15.30 -11.15
CA SER A 83 -5.53 14.42 -12.30
C SER A 83 -4.56 13.24 -12.20
N VAL A 84 -5.10 12.01 -12.19
CA VAL A 84 -4.31 10.78 -12.13
C VAL A 84 -4.02 10.27 -13.55
N CYS A 85 -2.79 9.83 -13.78
CA CYS A 85 -2.31 9.27 -15.05
C CYS A 85 -2.01 7.77 -14.88
N LEU A 86 -2.52 6.93 -15.79
CA LEU A 86 -2.46 5.47 -15.73
C LEU A 86 -1.50 4.87 -16.76
#